data_AF-A0A521KPX9-F1
#
_entry.id   AF-A0A521KPX9-F1
#
_cell.length_a   1.000
_cell.length_b   1.000
_cell.length_c   1.000
_cell.angle_alpha   90.00
_cell.angle_beta   90.00
_cell.angle_gamma   90.00
#
_symmetry.space_group_name_H-M   'P 1'
#
loop_
_entity.id
_entity.type
_entity.pdbx_description
1 polymer ?
#
loop_
_entity_poly.entity_id
_entity_poly.type
_entity_poly.pdbx_seq_one_letter_code
_entity_poly.pdbx_strand_id
1 'polypeptide(L)' 'MLDVVVIGAGQGGLSTSYWLTQRGLSHTVLERGYIGESWRSQRWDSFVLNTPNALSLLPGDAPGDADPGGFWTRDEL' A
#
# COMPACT_ATOMS: atom_id res chain seq x y z
N MET A 1 -0.44 -26.06 1.40
CA MET A 1 0.53 -25.63 0.36
C MET A 1 0.13 -24.21 -0.03
N LEU A 2 1.08 -23.31 -0.28
CA LEU A 2 0.78 -21.96 -0.77
C LEU A 2 0.80 -21.96 -2.30
N ASP A 3 -0.11 -21.22 -2.92
CA ASP A 3 -0.15 -21.04 -4.37
C ASP A 3 0.82 -19.96 -4.82
N VAL A 4 1.00 -18.91 -4.00
CA VAL A 4 1.79 -17.72 -4.32
C VAL A 4 2.59 -17.23 -3.13
N VAL A 5 3.80 -16.75 -3.39
CA VAL A 5 4.59 -15.93 -2.44
C VAL A 5 4.78 -14.55 -3.04
N VAL A 6 4.35 -13.51 -2.33
CA VAL A 6 4.50 -12.11 -2.72
C VAL A 6 5.73 -11.54 -2.00
N ILE A 7 6.64 -10.94 -2.75
CA ILE A 7 7.87 -10.35 -2.20
C ILE A 7 7.71 -8.83 -2.16
N GLY A 8 7.72 -8.27 -0.95
CA GLY A 8 7.49 -6.87 -0.62
C GLY A 8 6.07 -6.61 -0.10
N ALA A 9 5.94 -5.90 1.02
CA ALA A 9 4.69 -5.43 1.61
C ALA A 9 4.51 -3.90 1.47
N GLY A 10 4.95 -3.35 0.35
CA GLY A 10 4.54 -2.01 -0.10
C GLY A 10 3.19 -2.05 -0.82
N GLN A 11 2.77 -0.90 -1.37
CA GLN A 11 1.48 -0.74 -2.06
C GLN A 11 1.20 -1.82 -3.11
N GLY A 12 2.18 -2.16 -3.97
CA GLY A 12 2.02 -3.21 -4.99
C GLY A 12 1.84 -4.61 -4.40
N GLY A 13 2.57 -4.93 -3.34
CA GLY A 13 2.47 -6.23 -2.66
C GLY A 13 1.15 -6.40 -1.92
N LEU A 14 0.72 -5.37 -1.18
CA LEU A 14 -0.57 -5.37 -0.49
C LEU A 14 -1.75 -5.42 -1.47
N SER A 15 -1.68 -4.66 -2.57
CA SER A 15 -2.70 -4.72 -3.63
C SER A 15 -2.80 -6.11 -4.25
N THR A 16 -1.65 -6.78 -4.46
CA THR A 16 -1.60 -8.15 -4.96
C THR A 16 -2.22 -9.11 -3.96
N SER A 17 -1.83 -9.02 -2.69
CA SER A 17 -2.37 -9.83 -1.60
C SER A 17 -3.89 -9.70 -1.45
N TYR A 18 -4.42 -8.47 -1.52
CA TYR A 18 -5.86 -8.22 -1.52
C TYR A 18 -6.57 -9.04 -2.61
N TRP A 19 -6.09 -8.93 -3.85
CA TRP A 19 -6.72 -9.60 -4.99
C TRP A 19 -6.55 -11.13 -5.01
N LEU A 20 -5.46 -11.65 -4.43
CA LEU A 20 -5.30 -13.09 -4.20
C LEU A 20 -6.30 -13.59 -3.14
N THR A 21 -6.49 -12.81 -2.07
CA THR A 21 -7.49 -13.09 -1.02
C THR A 21 -8.90 -13.14 -1.60
N GLN A 22 -9.28 -12.15 -2.41
CA GLN A 22 -10.61 -12.10 -3.06
C GLN A 22 -10.85 -13.28 -4.01
N ARG A 23 -9.79 -13.92 -4.53
CA ARG A 23 -9.87 -15.10 -5.41
C ARG A 23 -9.78 -16.42 -4.65
N GLY A 24 -9.65 -16.40 -3.32
CA GLY A 24 -9.51 -17.61 -2.50
C GLY A 24 -8.17 -18.32 -2.68
N LEU A 25 -7.14 -17.64 -3.17
CA LEU A 25 -5.81 -18.22 -3.37
C LEU A 25 -4.97 -18.08 -2.11
N SER A 26 -4.37 -19.20 -1.68
CA SER A 26 -3.51 -19.22 -0.52
C SER A 26 -2.17 -18.56 -0.84
N HIS A 27 -1.77 -17.57 -0.05
CA HIS A 27 -0.52 -16.86 -0.30
C HIS A 27 0.10 -16.31 0.98
N THR A 28 1.35 -15.89 0.88
CA THR A 28 2.07 -15.22 1.97
C THR A 28 2.85 -14.03 1.41
N VAL A 29 2.88 -12.94 2.17
CA VAL A 29 3.65 -11.74 1.84
C VAL A 29 4.89 -11.70 2.72
N LEU A 30 6.07 -11.52 2.11
CA LEU A 30 7.33 -11.39 2.81
C LEU A 30 7.90 -9.98 2.61
N GLU A 31 8.19 -9.29 3.70
CA GLU A 31 8.79 -7.96 3.69
C GLU A 31 10.08 -7.98 4.51
N ARG A 32 11.07 -7.19 4.08
CA ARG A 32 12.35 -7.05 4.79
C ARG A 32 12.19 -6.18 6.04
N GLY A 33 11.40 -5.11 5.97
CA GLY A 33 11.12 -4.19 7.07
C GLY A 33 9.71 -4.34 7.64
N TYR A 34 9.10 -3.21 8.01
CA TYR A 34 7.68 -3.16 8.34
C TYR A 34 6.82 -3.02 7.06
N ILE A 35 5.52 -3.28 7.20
CA ILE A 35 4.54 -3.03 6.12
C ILE A 35 4.67 -1.57 5.68
N GLY A 36 4.84 -1.34 4.39
CA GLY A 36 5.02 0.01 3.84
C GLY A 36 6.35 0.70 4.19
N GLU A 37 7.40 -0.04 4.59
CA GLU A 37 8.69 0.51 5.07
C GLU A 37 9.24 1.66 4.20
N SER A 38 9.19 1.51 2.88
CA SER A 38 9.69 2.51 1.93
C SER A 38 9.04 3.88 2.08
N TRP A 39 7.77 3.92 2.48
CA TRP A 39 7.05 5.15 2.74
C TRP A 39 7.28 5.61 4.18
N ARG A 40 7.18 4.70 5.15
CA ARG A 40 7.28 5.02 6.58
C ARG A 40 8.61 5.64 7.02
N SER A 41 9.74 5.09 6.55
CA SER A 41 11.07 5.47 7.08
C SER A 41 12.08 5.89 6.02
N GLN A 42 11.82 5.58 4.74
CA GLN A 42 12.75 5.83 3.64
C GLN A 42 12.34 7.03 2.78
N ARG A 43 11.56 7.96 3.34
CA ARG A 43 11.20 9.25 2.76
C ARG A 43 11.56 10.39 3.70
N TRP A 44 11.88 11.54 3.13
CA TRP A 44 12.19 12.77 3.85
C TRP A 44 10.93 13.38 4.48
N ASP A 45 11.09 14.16 5.54
CA ASP A 45 9.97 14.70 6.31
C ASP A 45 9.05 15.64 5.50
N SER A 46 9.59 16.33 4.50
CA SER A 46 8.82 17.18 3.58
C SER A 46 8.27 16.44 2.35
N PHE A 47 8.25 15.10 2.37
CA PHE A 47 7.72 14.32 1.26
C PHE A 47 6.20 14.47 1.16
N VAL A 48 5.73 14.74 -0.06
CA VAL A 48 4.32 14.80 -0.44
C VAL A 48 4.17 14.06 -1.78
N LEU A 49 3.07 13.34 -1.95
CA LEU A 49 2.75 12.68 -3.21
C LEU A 49 2.65 13.68 -4.35
N ASN A 50 3.03 13.24 -5.55
CA ASN A 50 2.81 13.96 -6.79
C ASN A 50 1.51 13.54 -7.50
N THR A 51 0.73 12.65 -6.88
CA THR A 51 -0.51 12.09 -7.40
C THR A 51 -1.64 12.40 -6.40
N PRO A 52 -2.82 12.86 -6.85
CA PRO A 52 -3.93 13.14 -5.95
C PRO A 52 -4.31 11.94 -5.07
N ASN A 53 -4.80 12.22 -3.86
CA ASN A 53 -5.21 11.21 -2.88
C ASN A 53 -6.23 10.23 -3.46
N ALA A 54 -7.22 10.72 -4.22
CA ALA A 54 -8.22 9.89 -4.87
C ALA A 54 -7.64 8.84 -5.82
N LEU A 55 -6.46 9.09 -6.39
CA LEU A 55 -5.77 8.19 -7.31
C LEU A 55 -4.72 7.30 -6.61
N SER A 56 -4.52 7.48 -5.30
CA SER A 56 -3.50 6.79 -4.51
C SER A 56 -4.09 5.71 -3.59
N LEU A 57 -5.41 5.52 -3.59
CA LEU A 57 -6.11 4.49 -2.82
C LEU A 57 -5.74 3.07 -3.26
N LEU A 58 -5.64 2.15 -2.31
CA LEU A 58 -5.43 0.74 -2.56
C LEU A 58 -6.77 0.00 -2.80
N PRO A 59 -6.73 -1.17 -3.47
CA PRO A 59 -7.91 -2.02 -3.59
C PRO A 59 -8.51 -2.34 -2.22
N GLY A 60 -9.81 -2.04 -2.06
CA GLY A 60 -10.55 -2.29 -0.82
C GLY A 60 -10.57 -1.12 0.15
N ASP A 61 -9.81 -0.05 -0.10
CA ASP A 61 -9.89 1.17 0.71
C ASP A 61 -11.26 1.83 0.53
N ALA A 62 -11.80 2.31 1.64
CA ALA A 62 -12.86 3.32 1.61
C ALA A 62 -12.19 4.70 1.49
N PRO A 63 -12.72 5.62 0.68
CA PRO A 63 -12.27 7.00 0.73
C PRO A 63 -12.51 7.53 2.16
N GLY A 64 -11.42 7.83 2.86
CA GLY A 64 -11.48 8.45 4.19
C GLY A 64 -11.83 9.94 4.11
N ASP A 65 -11.54 10.68 5.17
CA ASP A 65 -11.84 12.12 5.25
C ASP A 65 -10.80 13.01 4.54
N ALA A 66 -9.81 12.41 3.85
CA ALA A 66 -8.79 13.16 3.13
C ALA A 66 -9.39 13.91 1.93
N ASP A 67 -8.89 15.12 1.65
CA ASP A 67 -9.25 15.85 0.44
C ASP A 67 -8.90 15.00 -0.81
N PRO A 68 -9.88 14.61 -1.64
CA PRO A 68 -9.64 13.81 -2.83
C PRO A 68 -8.67 14.46 -3.83
N GLY A 69 -8.65 15.80 -3.88
CA GLY A 69 -7.73 16.60 -4.70
C GLY A 69 -6.41 16.96 -4.02
N GLY A 70 -6.28 16.64 -2.72
CA GLY A 70 -5.07 16.85 -1.95
C GLY A 70 -3.97 15.84 -2.28
N PHE A 71 -2.84 15.97 -1.59
CA PHE A 71 -1.67 15.11 -1.74
C PHE A 71 -1.17 14.70 -0.36
N TRP A 72 -1.19 13.41 -0.06
CA TRP A 72 -0.75 12.88 1.22
C TRP A 72 0.73 13.12 1.44
N THR A 73 1.04 13.50 2.68
CA THR A 73 2.39 13.47 3.23
C THR A 73 2.83 12.02 3.47
N ARG A 74 4.11 11.85 3.79
CA ARG A 74 4.66 10.55 4.21
C ARG A 74 3.84 9.88 5.32
N ASP A 75 3.40 10.66 6.31
CA ASP A 75 2.80 10.14 7.54
C ASP A 75 1.28 9.89 7.42
N GLU A 76 0.67 10.37 6.34
CA GLU A 76 -0.74 10.14 5.99
C GLU A 76 -0.94 8.91 5.06
N LEU A 77 0.17 8.31 4.60
CA LEU A 77 0.24 7.13 3.72
C LEU A 77 0.25 5.78 4.45
#